data_AF-A0A960JQQ7-F1
#
_entry.id   AF-A0A960JQQ7-F1
#
_cell.length_a   1.000
_cell.length_b   1.000
_cell.length_c   1.000
_cell.angle_alpha   90.00
_cell.angle_beta   90.00
_cell.angle_gamma   90.00
#
_symmetry.space_group_name_H-M   'P 1'
#
loop_
_entity.id
_entity.type
_entity.pdbx_description
1 polymer ?
#
loop_
_entity_poly.entity_id
_entity_poly.type
_entity_poly.pdbx_seq_one_letter_code
_entity_poly.pdbx_strand_id
1 'polypeptide(L)'
;HRNPAGAASRWPARLSDAAPATRVEPTSPIKGVVTAPSTTLVLATANPNKVAELVELLADLPVDVVGRPDYVAEVEETGTTFAANADLKAVAVARAVGCWALADDSGFETDALDGVPGVRSARFAADLMASGDLTDADLVASTASTTLPRTTAAGPDTVDEANRRALAVMLGRRPNDVDRARFRCALSLADPAGDVRLRSEGVVEGRVITAGRGTLGFGYDPMFVPDDGDGATFAEMSRSAKAAISHRGRALAALVEAMESTGWPGGSDTRE
;
A
#
# COMPACT_ATOMS: atom_id res chain seq x y z
N HIS A 1 -18.95 33.97 55.23
CA HIS A 1 -19.00 34.52 53.86
C HIS A 1 -19.18 33.40 52.84
N ARG A 2 -20.18 33.54 51.96
CA ARG A 2 -20.40 32.91 50.62
C ARG A 2 -20.69 31.39 50.49
N ASN A 3 -22.00 31.07 50.38
CA ASN A 3 -22.79 30.50 49.25
C ASN A 3 -22.26 29.36 48.30
N PRO A 4 -23.18 28.59 47.64
CA PRO A 4 -23.25 27.12 47.69
C PRO A 4 -23.62 26.49 46.29
N ALA A 5 -24.35 25.36 46.30
CA ALA A 5 -25.14 24.70 45.22
C ALA A 5 -24.38 23.63 44.40
N GLY A 6 -24.89 22.40 44.18
CA GLY A 6 -26.22 21.78 44.36
C GLY A 6 -26.46 20.87 43.13
N ALA A 7 -26.31 19.55 43.21
CA ALA A 7 -27.30 18.55 43.61
C ALA A 7 -28.57 18.48 42.72
N ALA A 8 -28.59 17.41 41.90
CA ALA A 8 -29.69 16.49 41.56
C ALA A 8 -31.05 17.02 41.06
N SER A 9 -31.57 16.39 40.00
CA SER A 9 -32.88 15.69 39.94
C SER A 9 -33.26 15.39 38.48
N ARG A 10 -33.49 14.12 38.13
CA ARG A 10 -34.79 13.40 38.05
C ARG A 10 -35.71 13.91 36.93
N TRP A 11 -36.01 12.99 36.00
CA TRP A 11 -37.15 13.02 35.07
C TRP A 11 -38.47 13.42 35.76
N PRO A 12 -39.39 14.03 34.99
CA PRO A 12 -40.72 13.44 34.91
C PRO A 12 -41.29 13.38 33.48
N ALA A 13 -42.39 12.64 33.34
CA ALA A 13 -43.05 12.27 32.08
C ALA A 13 -44.40 12.98 31.86
N ARG A 14 -44.79 13.03 30.57
CA ARG A 14 -46.14 13.06 29.94
C ARG A 14 -46.82 14.40 29.56
N LEU A 15 -46.91 14.56 28.23
CA LEU A 15 -48.08 14.68 27.30
C LEU A 15 -49.06 15.88 27.31
N SER A 16 -49.47 16.20 26.06
CA SER A 16 -50.60 17.02 25.52
C SER A 16 -50.32 18.54 25.39
N ASP A 17 -50.60 19.28 24.31
CA ASP A 17 -51.39 19.12 23.06
C ASP A 17 -50.92 20.08 21.94
N ALA A 18 -51.31 19.76 20.68
CA ALA A 18 -51.43 20.61 19.46
C ALA A 18 -50.14 21.05 18.72
N ALA A 19 -50.00 21.07 17.38
CA ALA A 19 -50.89 20.99 16.21
C ALA A 19 -50.12 20.40 14.98
N PRO A 20 -50.75 20.12 13.82
CA PRO A 20 -50.23 19.15 12.84
C PRO A 20 -49.10 19.67 11.94
N ALA A 21 -48.18 18.78 11.61
CA ALA A 21 -47.06 18.98 10.69
C ALA A 21 -47.54 19.34 9.29
N THR A 22 -47.13 20.50 8.78
CA THR A 22 -47.18 20.82 7.35
C THR A 22 -46.10 20.01 6.65
N ARG A 23 -46.56 19.12 5.77
CA ARG A 23 -45.76 18.35 4.82
C ARG A 23 -45.01 19.33 3.90
N VAL A 24 -43.72 19.52 4.13
CA VAL A 24 -42.84 20.16 3.16
C VAL A 24 -42.59 19.14 2.05
N GLU A 25 -43.11 19.41 0.86
CA GLU A 25 -42.80 18.61 -0.33
C GLU A 25 -41.33 18.83 -0.73
N PRO A 26 -40.61 17.78 -1.18
CA PRO A 26 -39.24 17.94 -1.65
C PRO A 26 -39.27 18.74 -2.96
N THR A 27 -38.74 19.96 -2.91
CA THR A 27 -38.51 20.79 -4.08
C THR A 27 -37.53 20.11 -5.03
N SER A 28 -37.86 20.18 -6.32
CA SER A 28 -37.15 19.67 -7.49
C SER A 28 -35.63 19.98 -7.52
N PRO A 29 -34.84 19.17 -8.27
CA PRO A 29 -33.39 19.14 -8.16
C PRO A 29 -32.69 20.44 -8.58
N ILE A 30 -31.59 20.71 -7.88
CA ILE A 30 -30.62 21.77 -8.17
C ILE A 30 -30.10 21.58 -9.60
N LYS A 31 -30.12 22.66 -10.40
CA LYS A 31 -29.54 22.72 -11.75
C LYS A 31 -28.08 22.25 -11.74
N GLY A 32 -27.76 21.41 -12.72
CA GLY A 32 -26.51 20.66 -12.86
C GLY A 32 -25.23 21.39 -12.48
N VAL A 33 -24.54 20.84 -11.50
CA VAL A 33 -23.08 20.77 -11.53
C VAL A 33 -22.76 19.65 -12.51
N VAL A 34 -22.34 20.00 -13.72
CA VAL A 34 -21.69 19.02 -14.59
C VAL A 34 -20.31 18.84 -13.98
N THR A 35 -20.15 17.82 -13.13
CA THR A 35 -18.81 17.36 -12.77
C THR A 35 -18.16 16.91 -14.08
N ALA A 36 -16.97 17.44 -14.39
CA ALA A 36 -16.18 16.94 -15.52
C ALA A 36 -16.12 15.41 -15.45
N PRO A 37 -16.09 14.69 -16.59
CA PRO A 37 -16.00 13.23 -16.56
C PRO A 37 -14.75 12.85 -15.75
N SER A 38 -14.95 12.13 -14.65
CA SER A 38 -13.87 11.66 -13.78
C SER A 38 -12.92 10.80 -14.61
N THR A 39 -11.64 11.16 -14.63
CA THR A 39 -10.62 10.38 -15.32
C THR A 39 -10.53 9.00 -14.65
N THR A 40 -10.76 7.92 -15.41
CA THR A 40 -10.57 6.55 -14.91
C THR A 40 -9.09 6.23 -14.84
N LEU A 41 -8.63 5.79 -13.66
CA LEU A 41 -7.27 5.38 -13.37
C LEU A 41 -7.23 3.89 -13.00
N VAL A 42 -6.62 3.07 -13.85
CA VAL A 42 -6.51 1.63 -13.65
C VAL A 42 -5.25 1.29 -12.86
N LEU A 43 -5.39 0.62 -11.72
CA LEU A 43 -4.24 0.11 -10.95
C LEU A 43 -3.68 -1.15 -11.62
N ALA A 44 -2.47 -1.08 -12.16
CA ALA A 44 -1.78 -2.15 -12.88
C ALA A 44 -1.14 -3.19 -11.94
N THR A 45 -1.91 -3.67 -10.94
CA THR A 45 -1.47 -4.69 -9.98
C THR A 45 -2.57 -5.70 -9.73
N ALA A 46 -2.18 -6.97 -9.59
CA ALA A 46 -3.06 -8.06 -9.17
C ALA A 46 -3.13 -8.23 -7.65
N ASN A 47 -2.19 -7.61 -6.92
CA ASN A 47 -2.02 -7.86 -5.50
C ASN A 47 -3.10 -7.10 -4.71
N PRO A 48 -4.04 -7.80 -4.03
CA PRO A 48 -5.16 -7.16 -3.34
C PRO A 48 -4.70 -6.26 -2.18
N ASN A 49 -3.58 -6.59 -1.52
CA ASN A 49 -3.03 -5.77 -0.45
C ASN A 49 -2.48 -4.44 -1.00
N LYS A 50 -1.80 -4.49 -2.15
CA LYS A 50 -1.34 -3.27 -2.85
C LYS A 50 -2.52 -2.44 -3.34
N VAL A 51 -3.56 -3.06 -3.89
CA VAL A 51 -4.78 -2.37 -4.33
C VAL A 51 -5.42 -1.64 -3.16
N ALA A 52 -5.59 -2.31 -2.01
CA ALA A 52 -6.18 -1.70 -0.83
C ALA A 52 -5.36 -0.49 -0.33
N GLU A 53 -4.04 -0.58 -0.30
CA GLU A 53 -3.16 0.52 0.10
C GLU A 53 -3.20 1.68 -0.90
N LEU A 54 -3.14 1.40 -2.21
CA LEU A 54 -3.18 2.44 -3.24
C LEU A 54 -4.54 3.15 -3.32
N VAL A 55 -5.65 2.42 -3.19
CA VAL A 55 -7.00 3.01 -3.16
C VAL A 55 -7.15 3.97 -1.98
N GLU A 56 -6.66 3.59 -0.79
CA GLU A 56 -6.69 4.46 0.39
C GLU A 56 -5.83 5.72 0.18
N LEU A 57 -4.64 5.55 -0.40
CA LEU A 57 -3.72 6.66 -0.67
C LEU A 57 -4.20 7.61 -1.79
N LEU A 58 -4.99 7.11 -2.75
CA LEU A 58 -5.52 7.89 -3.88
C LEU A 58 -6.91 8.50 -3.60
N ALA A 59 -7.48 8.27 -2.41
CA ALA A 59 -8.88 8.60 -2.10
C ALA A 59 -9.23 10.09 -2.25
N ASP A 60 -8.24 10.98 -2.09
CA ASP A 60 -8.42 12.43 -2.20
C ASP A 60 -8.26 12.97 -3.64
N LEU A 61 -7.84 12.14 -4.59
CA LEU A 61 -7.72 12.55 -5.99
C LEU A 61 -9.08 12.47 -6.70
N PRO A 62 -9.42 13.43 -7.60
CA PRO A 62 -10.69 13.46 -8.32
C PRO A 62 -10.71 12.49 -9.51
N VAL A 63 -10.35 11.23 -9.27
CA VAL A 63 -10.23 10.17 -10.28
C VAL A 63 -11.05 8.95 -9.89
N ASP A 64 -11.54 8.21 -10.88
CA ASP A 64 -12.20 6.93 -10.64
C ASP A 64 -11.14 5.81 -10.62
N VAL A 65 -10.74 5.38 -9.43
CA VAL A 65 -9.71 4.34 -9.25
C VAL A 65 -10.35 2.97 -9.40
N VAL A 66 -9.91 2.23 -10.41
CA VAL A 66 -10.37 0.87 -10.68
C VAL A 66 -9.21 -0.12 -10.63
N GLY A 67 -9.47 -1.33 -10.14
CA GLY A 67 -8.48 -2.42 -10.21
C GLY A 67 -8.25 -2.88 -11.65
N ARG A 68 -7.12 -3.56 -11.89
CA ARG A 68 -6.85 -4.21 -13.18
C ARG A 68 -7.99 -5.20 -13.53
N PRO A 69 -8.63 -5.10 -14.70
CA PRO A 69 -9.66 -6.04 -15.11
C PRO A 69 -9.12 -7.47 -15.30
N ASP A 70 -9.93 -8.48 -15.00
CA ASP A 70 -9.53 -9.90 -15.08
C ASP A 70 -9.12 -10.37 -16.49
N TYR A 71 -9.63 -9.70 -17.54
CA TYR A 71 -9.28 -10.04 -18.93
C TYR A 71 -7.88 -9.55 -19.34
N VAL A 72 -7.30 -8.61 -18.60
CA VAL A 72 -5.93 -8.13 -18.84
C VAL A 72 -4.98 -9.11 -18.18
N ALA A 73 -4.12 -9.78 -18.94
CA ALA A 73 -3.16 -10.73 -18.36
C ALA A 73 -2.19 -10.03 -17.37
N GLU A 74 -1.61 -10.82 -16.46
CA GLU A 74 -0.46 -10.33 -15.70
C GLU A 74 0.72 -10.05 -16.64
N VAL A 75 1.46 -8.99 -16.32
CA VAL A 75 2.59 -8.54 -17.11
C VAL A 75 3.84 -9.20 -16.57
N GLU A 76 4.62 -9.82 -17.45
CA GLU A 76 5.90 -10.41 -17.07
C GLU A 76 6.91 -9.31 -16.71
N GLU A 77 7.35 -9.32 -15.45
CA GLU A 77 8.37 -8.42 -14.91
C GLU A 77 9.77 -8.92 -15.31
N THR A 78 10.27 -8.43 -16.45
CA THR A 78 11.61 -8.78 -16.99
C THR A 78 12.66 -7.71 -16.66
N GLY A 79 12.26 -6.60 -16.04
CA GLY A 79 13.14 -5.51 -15.67
C GLY A 79 14.06 -5.88 -14.51
N THR A 80 15.25 -5.27 -14.51
CA THR A 80 16.23 -5.41 -13.43
C THR A 80 16.11 -4.31 -12.36
N THR A 81 15.15 -3.39 -12.51
CA THR A 81 14.89 -2.27 -11.59
C THR A 81 13.39 -2.12 -11.35
N PHE A 82 13.02 -1.54 -10.20
CA PHE A 82 11.62 -1.27 -9.87
C PHE A 82 10.94 -0.37 -10.91
N ALA A 83 11.62 0.71 -11.33
CA ALA A 83 11.07 1.63 -12.33
C ALA A 83 10.82 0.95 -13.68
N ALA A 84 11.72 0.06 -14.13
CA ALA A 84 11.52 -0.68 -15.37
C ALA A 84 10.30 -1.61 -15.31
N ASN A 85 10.11 -2.31 -14.18
CA ASN A 85 8.95 -3.17 -13.98
C ASN A 85 7.64 -2.37 -13.86
N ALA A 86 7.67 -1.22 -13.18
CA ALA A 86 6.53 -0.31 -13.11
C ALA A 86 6.15 0.19 -14.51
N ASP A 87 7.12 0.61 -15.33
CA ASP A 87 6.89 1.02 -16.71
C ASP A 87 6.25 -0.09 -17.55
N LEU A 88 6.81 -1.31 -17.51
CA LEU A 88 6.27 -2.47 -18.24
C LEU A 88 4.80 -2.69 -17.88
N LYS A 89 4.49 -2.69 -16.59
CA LYS A 89 3.11 -2.87 -16.08
C LYS A 89 2.18 -1.75 -16.52
N ALA A 90 2.59 -0.48 -16.35
CA ALA A 90 1.75 0.66 -16.68
C ALA A 90 1.42 0.71 -18.17
N VAL A 91 2.43 0.54 -19.03
CA VAL A 91 2.28 0.58 -20.49
C VAL A 91 1.39 -0.56 -20.97
N ALA A 92 1.64 -1.79 -20.50
CA ALA A 92 0.87 -2.95 -20.93
C ALA A 92 -0.61 -2.84 -20.52
N VAL A 93 -0.89 -2.43 -19.28
CA VAL A 93 -2.27 -2.27 -18.79
C VAL A 93 -2.96 -1.11 -19.50
N ALA A 94 -2.31 0.05 -19.66
CA ALA A 94 -2.91 1.20 -20.32
C ALA A 94 -3.32 0.90 -21.77
N ARG A 95 -2.46 0.20 -22.53
CA ARG A 95 -2.78 -0.23 -23.90
C ARG A 95 -3.92 -1.25 -23.95
N ALA A 96 -4.00 -2.15 -22.98
CA ALA A 96 -5.03 -3.18 -22.95
C ALA A 96 -6.41 -2.61 -22.63
N VAL A 97 -6.49 -1.58 -21.77
CA VAL A 97 -7.75 -1.01 -21.29
C VAL A 97 -8.16 0.28 -22.01
N GLY A 98 -7.23 0.99 -22.64
CA GLY A 98 -7.49 2.29 -23.27
C GLY A 98 -7.78 3.42 -22.27
N CYS A 99 -7.29 3.29 -21.04
CA CYS A 99 -7.41 4.29 -19.97
C CYS A 99 -6.02 4.60 -19.38
N TRP A 100 -5.96 5.60 -18.50
CA TRP A 100 -4.76 5.83 -17.70
C TRP A 100 -4.49 4.63 -16.81
N ALA A 101 -3.22 4.25 -16.67
CA ALA A 101 -2.81 3.17 -15.78
C ALA A 101 -1.70 3.63 -14.83
N LEU A 102 -1.86 3.33 -13.56
CA LEU A 102 -0.85 3.50 -12.53
C LEU A 102 -0.29 2.13 -12.15
N ALA A 103 1.01 1.95 -12.36
CA ALA A 103 1.72 0.77 -11.89
C ALA A 103 2.58 1.08 -10.66
N ASP A 104 2.72 0.06 -9.83
CA ASP A 104 3.58 0.03 -8.65
C ASP A 104 4.53 -1.16 -8.77
N ASP A 105 5.82 -0.90 -8.63
CA ASP A 105 6.80 -1.93 -8.31
C ASP A 105 7.55 -1.59 -7.04
N SER A 106 7.58 -2.52 -6.10
CA SER A 106 8.06 -2.27 -4.75
C SER A 106 8.77 -3.48 -4.18
N GLY A 107 9.80 -3.25 -3.38
CA GLY A 107 10.57 -4.33 -2.77
C GLY A 107 11.28 -3.91 -1.50
N PHE A 108 11.78 -4.93 -0.82
CA PHE A 108 12.58 -4.86 0.38
C PHE A 108 14.04 -5.13 0.03
N GLU A 109 14.95 -4.33 0.57
CA GLU A 109 16.39 -4.48 0.37
C GLU A 109 17.09 -4.43 1.71
N THR A 110 18.06 -5.31 1.97
CA THR A 110 18.92 -5.23 3.17
C THR A 110 20.39 -5.18 2.79
N ASP A 111 21.15 -4.33 3.50
CA ASP A 111 22.59 -4.19 3.28
C ASP A 111 23.34 -5.48 3.65
N ALA A 112 22.84 -6.25 4.62
CA ALA A 112 23.44 -7.52 5.02
C ALA A 112 23.51 -8.55 3.87
N LEU A 113 22.62 -8.41 2.88
CA LEU A 113 22.52 -9.28 1.70
C LEU A 113 22.75 -8.50 0.40
N ASP A 114 23.53 -7.41 0.44
CA ASP A 114 23.91 -6.64 -0.75
C ASP A 114 22.70 -6.13 -1.55
N GLY A 115 21.61 -5.74 -0.86
CA GLY A 115 20.38 -5.23 -1.46
C GLY A 115 19.33 -6.30 -1.80
N VAL A 116 19.63 -7.59 -1.63
CA VAL A 116 18.65 -8.67 -1.79
C VAL A 116 17.61 -8.61 -0.65
N PRO A 117 16.31 -8.92 -0.88
CA PRO A 117 15.68 -9.46 -2.11
C PRO A 117 15.52 -8.51 -3.29
N GLY A 118 15.41 -7.19 -3.07
CA GLY A 118 15.24 -6.19 -4.13
C GLY A 118 14.01 -6.46 -5.00
N VAL A 119 14.16 -6.35 -6.33
CA VAL A 119 13.08 -6.61 -7.32
C VAL A 119 12.51 -8.03 -7.23
N ARG A 120 13.19 -8.96 -6.57
CA ARG A 120 12.74 -10.35 -6.38
C ARG A 120 11.94 -10.57 -5.09
N SER A 121 11.60 -9.50 -4.37
CA SER A 121 10.95 -9.54 -3.06
C SER A 121 9.74 -10.46 -2.94
N ALA A 122 8.83 -10.46 -3.92
CA ALA A 122 7.60 -11.25 -3.88
C ALA A 122 7.82 -12.76 -4.07
N ARG A 123 8.95 -13.15 -4.66
CA ARG A 123 9.27 -14.53 -5.07
C ARG A 123 10.56 -15.05 -4.44
N PHE A 124 11.07 -14.36 -3.43
CA PHE A 124 12.40 -14.58 -2.87
C PHE A 124 12.62 -16.03 -2.39
N ALA A 125 11.69 -16.58 -1.61
CA ALA A 125 11.79 -17.97 -1.16
C ALA A 125 11.74 -18.95 -2.33
N ALA A 126 10.84 -18.74 -3.29
CA ALA A 126 10.72 -19.61 -4.46
C ALA A 126 12.00 -19.60 -5.32
N ASP A 127 12.61 -18.43 -5.52
CA ASP A 127 13.86 -18.30 -6.26
C ASP A 127 15.03 -19.01 -5.58
N LEU A 128 15.15 -18.89 -4.25
CA LEU A 128 16.17 -19.58 -3.48
C LEU A 128 15.96 -21.11 -3.48
N MET A 129 14.71 -21.56 -3.41
CA MET A 129 14.39 -22.99 -3.50
C MET A 129 14.71 -23.54 -4.91
N ALA A 130 14.39 -22.78 -5.96
CA ALA A 130 14.65 -23.17 -7.35
C ALA A 130 16.15 -23.21 -7.69
N SER A 131 16.95 -22.33 -7.10
CA SER A 131 18.42 -22.33 -7.24
C SER A 131 19.12 -23.36 -6.36
N GLY A 132 18.43 -23.92 -5.37
CA GLY A 132 19.00 -24.85 -4.39
C GLY A 132 19.72 -24.16 -3.22
N ASP A 133 19.66 -22.84 -3.14
CA ASP A 133 20.24 -22.05 -2.05
C ASP A 133 19.41 -22.12 -0.76
N LEU A 134 18.15 -22.54 -0.84
CA LEU A 134 17.27 -22.81 0.29
C LEU A 134 16.65 -24.20 0.19
N THR A 135 16.57 -24.91 1.31
CA THR A 135 15.93 -26.22 1.41
C THR A 135 14.75 -26.20 2.38
N ASP A 136 13.86 -27.19 2.27
CA ASP A 136 12.78 -27.38 3.26
C ASP A 136 13.34 -27.56 4.69
N ALA A 137 14.51 -28.20 4.83
CA ALA A 137 15.16 -28.38 6.13
C ALA A 137 15.60 -27.03 6.74
N ASP A 138 16.10 -26.11 5.93
CA ASP A 138 16.45 -24.75 6.37
C ASP A 138 15.21 -23.99 6.87
N LEU A 139 14.11 -24.07 6.12
CA LEU A 139 12.85 -23.43 6.50
C LEU A 139 12.30 -24.01 7.82
N VAL A 140 12.35 -25.33 8.00
CA VAL A 140 11.94 -25.98 9.26
C VAL A 140 12.84 -25.55 10.42
N ALA A 141 14.16 -25.53 10.25
CA ALA A 141 15.09 -25.10 11.30
C ALA A 141 14.86 -23.64 11.72
N SER A 142 14.49 -22.76 10.77
CA SER A 142 14.18 -21.36 11.06
C SER A 142 12.95 -21.17 11.95
N THR A 143 11.96 -22.08 11.89
CA THR A 143 10.71 -21.96 12.66
C THR A 143 10.89 -22.17 14.16
N ALA A 144 12.00 -22.77 14.61
CA ALA A 144 12.29 -22.93 16.03
C ALA A 144 12.61 -21.60 16.74
N SER A 145 12.91 -20.54 15.98
CA SER A 145 13.32 -19.23 16.50
C SER A 145 12.28 -18.11 16.31
N THR A 146 11.15 -18.37 15.64
CA THR A 146 10.22 -17.31 15.20
C THR A 146 8.86 -17.46 15.89
N THR A 147 8.40 -16.40 16.55
CA THR A 147 7.12 -16.35 17.29
C THR A 147 5.90 -16.14 16.39
N LEU A 148 6.05 -16.17 15.06
CA LEU A 148 4.95 -15.92 14.12
C LEU A 148 3.97 -17.12 14.11
N PRO A 149 2.65 -16.89 14.19
CA PRO A 149 1.68 -17.97 14.18
C PRO A 149 1.70 -18.74 12.85
N ARG A 150 1.63 -20.07 12.93
CA ARG A 150 1.43 -20.94 11.75
C ARG A 150 0.08 -20.62 11.10
N THR A 151 0.09 -20.08 9.88
CA THR A 151 -1.09 -20.09 9.01
C THR A 151 -1.12 -21.43 8.26
N THR A 152 -2.25 -22.13 8.32
CA THR A 152 -2.40 -23.51 7.78
C THR A 152 -3.17 -23.58 6.46
N ALA A 153 -3.31 -22.47 5.73
CA ALA A 153 -4.01 -22.43 4.45
C ALA A 153 -3.13 -21.81 3.37
N ALA A 154 -2.90 -22.52 2.26
CA ALA A 154 -2.20 -21.99 1.10
C ALA A 154 -2.92 -20.72 0.59
N GLY A 155 -2.24 -19.58 0.70
CA GLY A 155 -2.73 -18.25 0.37
C GLY A 155 -1.59 -17.22 0.37
N PRO A 156 -1.83 -15.95 0.05
CA PRO A 156 -0.78 -14.91 0.04
C PRO A 156 -0.01 -14.82 1.36
N ASP A 157 -0.70 -15.06 2.48
CA ASP A 157 -0.09 -15.13 3.82
C ASP A 157 0.98 -16.23 3.95
N THR A 158 0.87 -17.32 3.17
CA THR A 158 1.87 -18.40 3.16
C THR A 158 3.09 -18.08 2.32
N VAL A 159 2.92 -17.31 1.23
CA VAL A 159 4.05 -16.87 0.40
C VAL A 159 4.86 -15.82 1.15
N ASP A 160 4.18 -14.84 1.76
CA ASP A 160 4.85 -13.83 2.58
C ASP A 160 5.59 -14.45 3.76
N GLU A 161 4.98 -15.44 4.43
CA GLU A 161 5.65 -16.18 5.50
C GLU A 161 6.87 -16.97 4.99
N ALA A 162 6.77 -17.64 3.83
CA ALA A 162 7.92 -18.33 3.24
C ALA A 162 9.06 -17.35 2.91
N ASN A 163 8.73 -16.20 2.33
CA ASN A 163 9.67 -15.12 2.01
C ASN A 163 10.37 -14.58 3.27
N ARG A 164 9.62 -14.32 4.35
CA ARG A 164 10.20 -13.89 5.64
C ARG A 164 11.12 -14.93 6.25
N ARG A 165 10.73 -16.22 6.22
CA ARG A 165 11.59 -17.32 6.70
C ARG A 165 12.87 -17.46 5.88
N ALA A 166 12.76 -17.40 4.56
CA ALA A 166 13.92 -17.42 3.68
C ALA A 166 14.88 -16.27 4.00
N LEU A 167 14.35 -15.06 4.21
CA LEU A 167 15.15 -13.90 4.63
C LEU A 167 15.85 -14.13 5.97
N ALA A 168 15.14 -14.64 6.98
CA ALA A 168 15.73 -14.96 8.28
C ALA A 168 16.87 -16.00 8.17
N VAL A 169 16.70 -17.04 7.35
CA VAL A 169 17.77 -18.03 7.08
C VAL A 169 18.97 -17.36 6.44
N MET A 170 18.77 -16.57 5.38
CA MET A 170 19.87 -15.92 4.67
C MET A 170 20.65 -14.94 5.55
N LEU A 171 19.93 -14.14 6.36
CA LEU A 171 20.54 -13.26 7.36
C LEU A 171 21.35 -14.05 8.41
N GLY A 172 20.84 -15.22 8.85
CA GLY A 172 21.56 -16.10 9.77
C GLY A 172 22.83 -16.72 9.20
N ARG A 173 22.90 -16.92 7.86
CA ARG A 173 24.09 -17.43 7.15
C ARG A 173 25.16 -16.36 6.95
N ARG A 174 24.76 -15.09 6.94
CA ARG A 174 25.67 -13.94 6.86
C ARG A 174 25.50 -13.06 8.11
N PRO A 175 25.98 -13.51 9.29
CA PRO A 175 25.97 -12.67 10.47
C PRO A 175 26.86 -11.44 10.18
N ASN A 176 26.19 -10.34 9.86
CA ASN A 176 26.77 -9.03 9.65
C ASN A 176 26.25 -8.14 10.78
N ASP A 177 27.11 -7.25 11.29
CA ASP A 177 26.74 -6.26 12.31
C ASP A 177 25.87 -5.12 11.72
N VAL A 178 25.42 -5.26 10.47
CA VAL A 178 24.66 -4.25 9.74
C VAL A 178 23.23 -4.74 9.56
N ASP A 179 22.30 -4.15 10.31
CA ASP A 179 20.88 -4.46 10.23
C ASP A 179 20.11 -3.52 9.28
N ARG A 180 20.82 -2.69 8.51
CA ARG A 180 20.21 -1.69 7.63
C ARG A 180 19.38 -2.34 6.52
N ALA A 181 18.20 -1.77 6.32
CA ALA A 181 17.27 -2.17 5.28
C ALA A 181 16.45 -0.98 4.80
N ARG A 182 15.84 -1.12 3.63
CA ARG A 182 14.86 -0.17 3.12
C ARG A 182 13.75 -0.84 2.35
N PHE A 183 12.59 -0.20 2.33
CA PHE A 183 11.63 -0.43 1.28
C PHE A 183 11.77 0.62 0.18
N ARG A 184 11.61 0.20 -1.07
CA ARG A 184 11.55 1.05 -2.25
C ARG A 184 10.22 0.87 -2.97
N CYS A 185 9.71 1.94 -3.53
CA CYS A 185 8.56 1.98 -4.43
C CYS A 185 8.94 2.78 -5.67
N ALA A 186 8.62 2.27 -6.86
CA ALA A 186 8.57 3.04 -8.09
C ALA A 186 7.13 3.04 -8.61
N LEU A 187 6.62 4.22 -8.94
CA LEU A 187 5.32 4.40 -9.57
C LEU A 187 5.52 4.90 -10.99
N SER A 188 4.74 4.35 -11.92
CA SER A 188 4.71 4.79 -13.32
C SER A 188 3.26 5.03 -13.75
N LEU A 189 3.00 6.21 -14.29
CA LEU A 189 1.70 6.61 -14.82
C LEU A 189 1.77 6.64 -16.35
N ALA A 190 1.03 5.74 -17.00
CA ALA A 190 0.91 5.68 -18.45
C ALA A 190 -0.44 6.22 -18.91
N ASP A 191 -0.44 6.89 -20.07
CA ASP A 191 -1.65 7.38 -20.71
C ASP A 191 -2.34 6.29 -21.56
N PRO A 192 -3.55 6.54 -22.11
CA PRO A 192 -4.26 5.57 -22.94
C PRO A 192 -3.51 5.07 -24.19
N ALA A 193 -2.49 5.79 -24.68
CA ALA A 193 -1.65 5.34 -25.79
C ALA A 193 -0.53 4.38 -25.33
N GLY A 194 -0.33 4.26 -24.02
CA GLY A 194 0.76 3.50 -23.42
C GLY A 194 2.08 4.28 -23.39
N ASP A 195 2.04 5.60 -23.40
CA ASP A 195 3.22 6.43 -23.13
C ASP A 195 3.30 6.70 -21.63
N VAL A 196 4.46 6.42 -21.02
CA VAL A 196 4.71 6.79 -19.62
C VAL A 196 4.86 8.30 -19.53
N ARG A 197 3.93 8.96 -18.84
CA ARG A 197 3.88 10.41 -18.68
C ARG A 197 4.59 10.90 -17.43
N LEU A 198 4.41 10.18 -16.32
CA LEU A 198 5.01 10.53 -15.03
C LEU A 198 5.62 9.29 -14.39
N ARG A 199 6.70 9.51 -13.63
CA ARG A 199 7.33 8.52 -12.76
C ARG A 199 7.62 9.18 -11.42
N SER A 200 7.55 8.41 -10.36
CA SER A 200 8.01 8.82 -9.04
C SER A 200 8.59 7.64 -8.29
N GLU A 201 9.42 7.95 -7.30
CA GLU A 201 10.02 6.94 -6.43
C GLU A 201 9.86 7.35 -4.97
N GLY A 202 9.81 6.36 -4.09
CA GLY A 202 9.76 6.56 -2.66
C GLY A 202 10.61 5.51 -1.96
N VAL A 203 11.34 5.96 -0.95
CA VAL A 203 12.23 5.13 -0.14
C VAL A 203 11.96 5.40 1.32
N VAL A 204 11.90 4.34 2.12
CA VAL A 204 11.90 4.42 3.58
C VAL A 204 13.02 3.59 4.13
N GLU A 205 13.91 4.26 4.84
CA GLU A 205 15.10 3.72 5.47
C GLU A 205 14.76 3.18 6.87
N GLY A 206 15.45 2.13 7.29
CA GLY A 206 15.21 1.49 8.57
C GLY A 206 16.12 0.30 8.83
N ARG A 207 15.61 -0.62 9.65
CA ARG A 207 16.35 -1.80 10.13
C ARG A 207 15.54 -3.06 9.94
N VAL A 208 16.22 -4.18 9.71
CA VAL A 208 15.62 -5.52 9.67
C VAL A 208 15.75 -6.23 11.01
N ILE A 209 14.69 -6.89 11.44
CA ILE A 209 14.67 -7.80 12.58
C ILE A 209 14.25 -9.20 12.13
N THR A 210 14.88 -10.25 12.66
CA THR A 210 14.56 -11.64 12.33
C THR A 210 13.39 -12.19 13.13
N ALA A 211 13.24 -11.75 14.38
CA ALA A 211 12.06 -11.99 15.20
C ALA A 211 11.01 -10.91 14.90
N GLY A 212 10.22 -11.13 13.84
CA GLY A 212 9.21 -10.17 13.41
C GLY A 212 8.14 -9.88 14.47
N ARG A 213 7.58 -8.67 14.44
CA ARG A 213 6.52 -8.20 15.36
C ARG A 213 5.32 -7.69 14.58
N GLY A 214 4.15 -7.69 15.23
CA GLY A 214 2.91 -7.20 14.61
C GLY A 214 2.27 -8.19 13.63
N THR A 215 1.02 -7.87 13.25
CA THR A 215 0.18 -8.72 12.38
C THR A 215 -0.54 -7.91 11.30
N LEU A 216 -0.34 -6.59 11.26
CA LEU A 216 -0.91 -5.72 10.23
C LEU A 216 -0.02 -5.71 8.99
N GLY A 217 -0.55 -5.22 7.87
CA GLY A 217 0.20 -5.13 6.64
C GLY A 217 0.47 -6.48 5.98
N PHE A 218 1.56 -6.58 5.22
CA PHE A 218 1.90 -7.76 4.42
C PHE A 218 3.40 -7.84 4.10
N GLY A 219 3.83 -8.93 3.44
CA GLY A 219 5.21 -9.10 3.01
C GLY A 219 6.20 -9.07 4.17
N TYR A 220 7.16 -8.14 4.11
CA TYR A 220 8.22 -7.99 5.10
C TYR A 220 7.89 -6.98 6.22
N ASP A 221 6.67 -6.43 6.26
CA ASP A 221 6.24 -5.45 7.27
C ASP A 221 6.55 -5.88 8.73
N PRO A 222 6.38 -7.16 9.14
CA PRO A 222 6.72 -7.59 10.50
C PRO A 222 8.21 -7.56 10.82
N MET A 223 9.08 -7.55 9.81
CA MET A 223 10.52 -7.61 9.96
C MET A 223 11.18 -6.24 9.81
N PHE A 224 10.44 -5.18 9.49
CA PHE A 224 11.00 -3.87 9.18
C PHE A 224 10.64 -2.82 10.23
N VAL A 225 11.66 -2.22 10.83
CA VAL A 225 11.56 -1.08 11.75
C VAL A 225 12.03 0.17 11.02
N PRO A 226 11.12 1.02 10.50
CA PRO A 226 11.50 2.30 9.88
C PRO A 226 12.19 3.23 10.88
N ASP A 227 13.11 4.06 10.39
CA ASP A 227 13.80 5.05 11.22
C ASP A 227 12.81 6.09 11.82
N ASP A 228 11.78 6.47 11.06
CA ASP A 228 10.77 7.48 11.44
C ASP A 228 9.54 6.88 12.18
N GLY A 229 9.66 5.67 12.72
CA GLY A 229 8.51 4.90 13.26
C GLY A 229 8.52 4.59 14.75
N ASP A 230 9.31 5.32 15.55
CA ASP A 230 9.37 5.20 17.00
C ASP A 230 9.63 3.75 17.52
N GLY A 231 10.36 2.96 16.72
CA GLY A 231 10.72 1.57 17.06
C GLY A 231 9.64 0.53 16.77
N ALA A 232 8.44 0.93 16.34
CA ALA A 232 7.42 0.02 15.86
C ALA A 232 7.81 -0.57 14.50
N THR A 233 7.46 -1.82 14.25
CA THR A 233 7.50 -2.39 12.90
C THR A 233 6.35 -1.87 12.05
N PHE A 234 6.45 -1.93 10.73
CA PHE A 234 5.29 -1.60 9.86
C PHE A 234 4.06 -2.45 10.15
N ALA A 235 4.22 -3.70 10.62
CA ALA A 235 3.10 -4.56 10.99
C ALA A 235 2.49 -4.25 12.37
N GLU A 236 3.09 -3.35 13.15
CA GLU A 236 2.54 -2.81 14.40
C GLU A 236 1.81 -1.47 14.18
N MET A 237 1.93 -0.87 12.99
CA MET A 237 1.33 0.42 12.65
C MET A 237 -0.05 0.26 12.04
N SER A 238 -0.96 1.21 12.36
CA SER A 238 -2.21 1.34 11.61
C SER A 238 -1.92 1.66 10.14
N ARG A 239 -2.90 1.40 9.26
CA ARG A 239 -2.78 1.74 7.83
C ARG A 239 -2.44 3.21 7.61
N SER A 240 -3.15 4.12 8.28
CA SER A 240 -2.90 5.56 8.19
C SER A 240 -1.51 5.96 8.69
N ALA A 241 -1.05 5.39 9.80
CA ALA A 241 0.29 5.68 10.33
C ALA A 241 1.39 5.18 9.38
N LYS A 242 1.23 3.97 8.84
CA LYS A 242 2.14 3.42 7.83
C LYS A 242 2.13 4.29 6.56
N ALA A 243 0.96 4.62 6.03
CA ALA A 243 0.79 5.44 4.82
C ALA A 243 1.53 6.78 4.91
N ALA A 244 1.56 7.41 6.08
CA ALA A 244 2.24 8.68 6.29
C ALA A 244 3.76 8.63 6.10
N ILE A 245 4.39 7.47 6.35
CA ILE A 245 5.87 7.35 6.35
C ILE A 245 6.40 6.30 5.35
N SER A 246 5.54 5.49 4.74
CA SER A 246 5.96 4.39 3.87
C SER A 246 6.57 4.86 2.56
N HIS A 247 7.40 3.99 1.97
CA HIS A 247 7.90 4.12 0.60
C HIS A 247 6.79 4.41 -0.42
N ARG A 248 5.62 3.74 -0.30
CA ARG A 248 4.50 3.94 -1.22
C ARG A 248 3.81 5.29 -1.00
N GLY A 249 3.60 5.70 0.25
CA GLY A 249 3.07 7.03 0.58
C GLY A 249 3.97 8.15 0.05
N ARG A 250 5.29 8.02 0.26
CA ARG A 250 6.30 8.96 -0.27
C ARG A 250 6.29 9.01 -1.80
N ALA A 251 6.27 7.85 -2.46
CA ALA A 251 6.22 7.79 -3.92
C ALA A 251 4.95 8.43 -4.48
N LEU A 252 3.80 8.20 -3.83
CA LEU A 252 2.55 8.79 -4.27
C LEU A 252 2.50 10.30 -4.03
N ALA A 253 2.96 10.80 -2.88
CA ALA A 253 3.04 12.23 -2.64
C ALA A 253 3.86 12.95 -3.74
N ALA A 254 5.01 12.38 -4.12
CA ALA A 254 5.82 12.88 -5.23
C ALA A 254 5.10 12.78 -6.59
N LEU A 255 4.30 11.74 -6.82
CA LEU A 255 3.50 11.61 -8.04
C LEU A 255 2.40 12.67 -8.12
N VAL A 256 1.70 12.93 -7.02
CA VAL A 256 0.63 13.94 -6.94
C VAL A 256 1.18 15.33 -7.22
N GLU A 257 2.31 15.68 -6.60
CA GLU A 257 3.01 16.94 -6.89
C GLU A 257 3.37 17.04 -8.38
N ALA A 258 3.85 15.95 -9.00
CA ALA A 258 4.15 15.92 -10.42
C ALA A 258 2.88 16.06 -11.31
N MET A 259 1.77 15.44 -10.93
CA MET A 259 0.47 15.58 -11.62
C MET A 259 -0.02 17.03 -11.61
N GLU A 260 0.05 17.69 -10.46
CA GLU A 260 -0.34 19.10 -10.30
C GLU A 260 0.55 20.04 -11.12
N SER A 261 1.87 19.83 -11.09
CA SER A 261 2.83 20.67 -11.82
C SER A 261 2.69 20.57 -13.34
N THR A 262 2.27 19.42 -13.85
CA THR A 262 2.15 19.14 -15.30
C THR A 262 0.76 19.40 -15.86
N GLY A 263 -0.21 19.74 -15.01
CA GLY A 263 -1.61 19.89 -15.43
C GLY A 263 -2.19 18.58 -15.94
N TRP A 264 -1.85 17.46 -15.29
CA TRP A 264 -2.35 16.15 -15.66
C TRP A 264 -3.90 16.17 -15.72
N PRO A 265 -4.53 15.64 -16.79
CA PRO A 265 -5.96 15.84 -17.06
C PRO A 265 -6.93 15.24 -16.03
N GLY A 266 -6.45 14.44 -15.08
CA GLY A 266 -7.23 13.97 -13.93
C GLY A 266 -6.90 14.66 -12.60
N GLY A 267 -6.02 15.67 -12.60
CA GLY A 267 -5.78 16.54 -11.45
C GLY A 267 -6.87 17.61 -11.37
N SER A 268 -7.14 18.11 -10.16
CA SER A 268 -8.16 19.14 -9.96
C SER A 268 -7.82 20.39 -10.78
N ASP A 269 -8.57 20.62 -11.85
CA ASP A 269 -8.51 21.88 -12.58
C ASP A 269 -9.09 22.97 -11.66
N THR A 270 -8.23 23.56 -10.83
CA THR A 270 -8.55 24.65 -9.89
C THR A 270 -7.89 25.96 -10.32
N ARG A 271 -7.59 26.11 -11.61
CA ARG A 271 -7.19 27.39 -12.19
C ARG A 271 -8.40 28.07 -12.84
N GLU A 272 -9.26 28.65 -12.01
CA GLU A 272 -10.05 29.84 -12.35
C GLU A 272 -9.75 30.98 -11.38
#